data_AF-A0A8S1NVU0-F1
#
_entry.id   AF-A0A8S1NVU0-F1
#
_cell.length_a   1.000
_cell.length_b   1.000
_cell.length_c   1.000
_cell.angle_alpha   90.00
_cell.angle_beta   90.00
_cell.angle_gamma   90.00
#
_symmetry.space_group_name_H-M   'P 1'
#
loop_
_entity.id
_entity.type
_entity.pdbx_description
1 polymer ?
#
loop_
_entity_poly.entity_id
_entity_poly.type
_entity_poly.pdbx_seq_one_letter_code
_entity_poly.pdbx_strand_id
1 'polypeptide(L)'
;MDKLLQREIRNHFQNENYKADVIDMIEKDEELIKKCYDKMDDWQSQTEEDFLKKKLQMLGLCEKKGLDGQVMLYPTIKKQRVLNRDEFKGMVDRLYKVKKMSDNDFVHLNQTARKQIQQMKAKQQMIQKQKNKNTKQESFFDMISDSSEDQVE
;
A
#
# COMPACT_ATOMS: atom_id res chain seq x y z
N MET A 1 28.71 -71.26 42.31
CA MET A 1 28.49 -70.62 41.00
C MET A 1 29.31 -71.40 39.98
N ASP A 2 28.68 -71.86 38.89
CA ASP A 2 29.30 -72.80 37.95
C ASP A 2 30.44 -72.13 37.13
N LYS A 3 31.59 -72.80 37.02
CA LYS A 3 32.79 -72.23 36.38
C LYS A 3 32.63 -72.09 34.86
N LEU A 4 31.77 -72.92 34.26
CA LEU A 4 31.41 -72.82 32.84
C LEU A 4 30.60 -71.55 32.57
N LEU A 5 29.59 -71.28 33.39
CA LEU A 5 28.76 -70.08 33.28
C LEU A 5 29.60 -68.80 33.44
N GLN A 6 30.56 -68.78 34.37
CA GLN A 6 31.45 -67.63 34.53
C GLN A 6 32.37 -67.39 33.30
N ARG A 7 32.76 -68.46 32.59
CA ARG A 7 33.61 -68.38 31.39
C ARG A 7 32.82 -67.91 30.17
N GLU A 8 31.58 -68.38 30.02
CA GLU A 8 30.66 -67.93 28.97
C GLU A 8 30.30 -66.46 29.12
N ILE A 9 29.96 -66.03 30.34
CA ILE A 9 29.71 -64.61 30.63
C ILE A 9 30.96 -63.78 30.31
N ARG A 10 32.16 -64.22 30.70
CA ARG A 10 33.41 -63.51 30.41
C ARG A 10 33.69 -63.40 28.91
N ASN A 11 33.48 -64.48 28.15
CA ASN A 11 33.66 -64.47 26.69
C ASN A 11 32.64 -63.56 25.99
N HIS A 12 31.40 -63.51 26.49
CA HIS A 12 30.36 -62.62 25.95
C HIS A 12 30.71 -61.14 26.16
N PHE A 13 31.37 -60.79 27.27
CA PHE A 13 31.84 -59.42 27.54
C PHE A 13 33.13 -59.04 26.81
N GLN A 14 33.92 -60.02 26.36
CA GLN A 14 35.17 -59.80 25.59
C GLN A 14 34.96 -59.80 24.08
N ASN A 15 33.75 -60.10 23.60
CA ASN A 15 33.48 -60.18 22.18
C ASN A 15 33.36 -58.75 21.59
N GLU A 16 34.46 -58.25 21.01
CA GLU A 16 34.56 -56.88 20.48
C GLU A 16 33.51 -56.56 19.41
N ASN A 17 33.02 -57.58 18.69
CA ASN A 17 31.92 -57.45 17.73
C ASN A 17 30.63 -56.94 18.38
N TYR A 18 30.34 -57.33 19.62
CA TYR A 18 29.13 -56.89 20.32
C TYR A 18 29.20 -55.41 20.72
N LYS A 19 30.41 -54.88 20.93
CA LYS A 19 30.60 -53.45 21.20
C LYS A 19 30.47 -52.62 19.92
N ALA A 20 31.00 -53.12 18.81
CA ALA A 20 30.88 -52.46 17.51
C ALA A 20 29.41 -52.30 17.10
N ASP A 21 28.61 -53.37 17.18
CA ASP A 21 27.19 -53.33 16.80
C ASP A 21 26.36 -52.37 17.66
N VAL A 22 26.66 -52.28 18.96
CA VAL A 22 25.98 -51.35 19.88
C VAL A 22 26.37 -49.89 19.60
N ILE A 23 27.64 -49.63 19.28
CA ILE A 23 28.11 -48.28 18.89
C ILE A 23 27.45 -47.84 17.58
N ASP A 24 27.39 -48.74 16.60
CA ASP A 24 26.78 -48.49 15.29
C ASP A 24 25.27 -48.19 15.40
N MET A 25 24.61 -48.77 16.41
CA MET A 25 23.21 -48.49 16.74
C MET A 25 23.04 -47.11 17.39
N ILE A 26 23.93 -46.75 18.32
CA ILE A 26 23.94 -45.46 19.00
C ILE A 26 24.20 -44.32 18.00
N GLU A 27 25.17 -44.48 17.08
CA GLU A 27 25.49 -43.47 16.08
C GLU A 27 24.32 -43.21 15.10
N LYS A 28 23.59 -44.27 14.72
CA LYS A 28 22.38 -44.15 13.89
C LYS A 28 21.25 -43.44 14.63
N ASP A 29 21.09 -43.72 15.92
CA ASP A 29 20.11 -43.03 16.77
C ASP A 29 20.48 -41.55 16.95
N GLU A 30 21.75 -41.22 17.14
CA GLU A 30 22.23 -39.83 17.22
C GLU A 30 21.97 -39.07 15.90
N GLU A 31 22.20 -39.68 14.74
CA GLU A 31 21.87 -39.08 13.44
C GLU A 31 20.36 -38.86 13.26
N LEU A 32 19.54 -39.81 13.69
CA LEU A 32 18.08 -39.68 13.65
C LEU A 32 17.59 -38.56 14.57
N ILE A 33 18.11 -38.51 15.79
CA ILE A 33 17.82 -37.46 16.77
C ILE A 33 18.19 -36.10 16.19
N LYS A 34 19.38 -35.96 15.61
CA LYS A 34 19.83 -34.73 14.97
C LYS A 34 18.92 -34.31 13.81
N LYS A 35 18.55 -35.24 12.91
CA LYS A 35 17.60 -34.98 11.81
C LYS A 35 16.21 -34.58 12.31
N CYS A 36 15.78 -35.08 13.46
CA CYS A 36 14.51 -34.69 14.09
C CYS A 36 14.58 -33.28 14.68
N TYR A 37 15.68 -32.92 15.34
CA TYR A 37 15.89 -31.56 15.85
C TYR A 37 15.98 -30.53 14.72
N ASP A 38 16.73 -30.83 13.66
CA ASP A 38 16.88 -29.95 12.50
C ASP A 38 15.55 -29.65 11.79
N LYS A 39 14.57 -30.57 11.87
CA LYS A 39 13.23 -30.41 11.27
C LYS A 39 12.18 -29.83 12.22
N MET A 40 12.51 -29.69 13.49
CA MET A 40 11.54 -29.25 14.51
C MET A 40 11.16 -27.78 14.32
N ASP A 41 12.12 -26.94 13.93
CA ASP A 41 11.92 -25.52 13.64
C ASP A 41 11.05 -25.32 12.39
N ASP A 42 11.23 -26.15 11.36
CA ASP A 42 10.40 -26.14 10.15
C ASP A 42 8.94 -26.51 10.48
N TRP A 43 8.73 -27.52 11.33
CA TRP A 43 7.39 -27.93 11.76
C TRP A 43 6.70 -26.87 12.61
N GLN A 44 7.44 -26.20 13.51
CA GLN A 44 6.91 -25.08 14.29
C GLN A 44 6.53 -23.91 13.38
N SER A 45 7.41 -23.54 12.45
CA SER A 45 7.16 -22.45 11.48
C SER A 45 5.93 -22.74 10.62
N GLN A 46 5.76 -23.99 10.17
CA GLN A 46 4.62 -24.38 9.35
C GLN A 46 3.30 -24.33 10.14
N THR A 47 3.31 -24.70 11.43
CA THR A 47 2.13 -24.54 12.28
C THR A 47 1.76 -23.07 12.55
N GLU A 48 2.75 -22.18 12.63
CA GLU A 48 2.53 -20.75 12.80
C GLU A 48 1.97 -20.09 11.53
N GLU A 49 2.50 -20.42 10.36
CA GLU A 49 1.99 -19.94 9.07
C GLU A 49 0.54 -20.36 8.84
N ASP A 50 0.21 -21.63 9.09
CA ASP A 50 -1.14 -22.14 8.94
C ASP A 50 -2.11 -21.49 9.94
N PHE A 51 -1.66 -21.29 11.19
CA PHE A 51 -2.43 -20.59 12.20
C PHE A 51 -2.70 -19.13 11.77
N LEU A 52 -1.67 -18.41 11.33
CA LEU A 52 -1.78 -17.03 10.86
C LEU A 52 -2.74 -16.93 9.66
N LYS A 53 -2.58 -17.79 8.66
CA LYS A 53 -3.43 -17.84 7.48
C LYS A 53 -4.90 -18.08 7.84
N LYS A 54 -5.16 -19.00 8.78
CA LYS A 54 -6.51 -19.26 9.29
C LYS A 54 -7.10 -18.04 10.01
N LYS A 55 -6.32 -17.33 10.83
CA LYS A 55 -6.76 -16.11 11.50
C LYS A 55 -7.04 -14.98 10.53
N LEU A 56 -6.19 -14.79 9.52
CA LEU A 56 -6.40 -13.81 8.46
C LEU A 56 -7.68 -14.09 7.68
N GLN A 57 -7.96 -15.35 7.33
CA GLN A 57 -9.21 -15.73 6.69
C GLN A 57 -10.44 -15.44 7.54
N MET A 58 -10.40 -15.73 8.86
CA MET A 58 -11.50 -15.38 9.77
C MET A 58 -11.76 -13.87 9.83
N LEU A 59 -10.70 -13.06 9.68
CA LEU A 59 -10.79 -11.60 9.62
C LEU A 59 -11.15 -11.06 8.23
N GLY A 60 -11.26 -11.93 7.22
CA GLY A 60 -11.48 -11.52 5.83
C GLY A 60 -10.29 -10.73 5.26
N LEU A 61 -9.07 -11.06 5.67
CA LEU A 61 -7.81 -10.50 5.20
C LEU A 61 -6.97 -11.54 4.44
N CYS A 62 -6.07 -11.07 3.57
CA CYS A 62 -5.05 -11.87 2.91
C CYS A 62 -3.74 -11.07 2.75
N GLU A 63 -2.62 -11.77 2.71
CA GLU A 63 -1.31 -11.15 2.43
C GLU A 63 -1.10 -10.98 0.93
N LYS A 64 -0.58 -9.82 0.53
CA LYS A 64 -0.20 -9.53 -0.86
C LYS A 64 1.04 -8.66 -0.88
N LYS A 65 1.92 -8.90 -1.84
CA LYS A 65 3.09 -8.02 -2.07
C LYS A 65 2.64 -6.70 -2.70
N GLY A 66 3.09 -5.60 -2.10
CA GLY A 66 2.97 -4.25 -2.64
C GLY A 66 3.86 -4.02 -3.87
N LEU A 67 3.81 -2.80 -4.43
CA LEU A 67 4.66 -2.41 -5.56
C LEU A 67 6.14 -2.32 -5.21
N ASP A 68 6.44 -2.11 -3.92
CA ASP A 68 7.75 -2.10 -3.29
C ASP A 68 8.25 -3.50 -2.89
N GLY A 69 7.44 -4.54 -3.09
CA GLY A 69 7.75 -5.91 -2.69
C GLY A 69 7.48 -6.21 -1.22
N GLN A 70 7.02 -5.23 -0.42
CA GLN A 70 6.68 -5.43 0.98
C GLN A 70 5.37 -6.23 1.11
N VAL A 71 5.32 -7.17 2.06
CA VAL A 71 4.08 -7.92 2.36
C VAL A 71 3.12 -7.01 3.13
N MET A 72 1.91 -6.82 2.60
CA MET A 72 0.85 -6.05 3.24
C MET A 72 -0.45 -6.85 3.31
N LEU A 73 -1.30 -6.51 4.28
CA LEU A 73 -2.62 -7.12 4.47
C LEU A 73 -3.69 -6.39 3.65
N TYR A 74 -4.48 -7.15 2.89
CA TYR A 74 -5.59 -6.67 2.08
C TYR A 74 -6.89 -7.41 2.42
N PRO A 75 -8.06 -6.77 2.28
CA PRO A 75 -9.33 -7.48 2.40
C PRO A 75 -9.47 -8.58 1.33
N THR A 76 -9.87 -9.80 1.75
CA THR A 76 -10.13 -10.93 0.84
C THR A 76 -11.31 -10.65 -0.08
N ILE A 77 -12.35 -10.00 0.47
CA ILE A 77 -13.52 -9.62 -0.30
C ILE A 77 -13.24 -8.26 -0.93
N LYS A 78 -13.10 -8.23 -2.25
CA LYS A 78 -13.23 -7.01 -3.06
C LYS A 78 -14.68 -6.51 -3.00
N LYS A 79 -15.20 -6.17 -1.83
CA LYS A 79 -16.29 -5.21 -1.76
C LYS A 79 -15.64 -3.88 -2.04
N GLN A 80 -15.32 -3.64 -3.32
CA GLN A 80 -15.26 -2.28 -3.81
C GLN A 80 -16.63 -1.71 -3.46
N ARG A 81 -16.66 -0.89 -2.41
CA ARG A 81 -17.82 -0.07 -2.13
C ARG A 81 -18.05 0.72 -3.40
N VAL A 82 -19.07 0.34 -4.16
CA VAL A 82 -19.52 1.13 -5.28
C VAL A 82 -19.98 2.43 -4.64
N LEU A 83 -19.18 3.48 -4.81
CA LEU A 83 -19.53 4.80 -4.28
C LEU A 83 -20.83 5.19 -4.96
N ASN A 84 -21.80 5.61 -4.15
CA ASN A 84 -23.02 6.19 -4.70
C ASN A 84 -22.65 7.41 -5.54
N ARG A 85 -23.43 7.69 -6.58
CA ARG A 85 -23.15 8.77 -7.54
C ARG A 85 -22.88 10.11 -6.85
N ASP A 86 -23.59 10.38 -5.75
CA ASP A 86 -23.42 11.60 -4.96
C ASP A 86 -22.14 11.63 -4.13
N GLU A 87 -21.70 10.48 -3.60
CA GLU A 87 -20.44 10.37 -2.87
C GLU A 87 -19.25 10.55 -3.82
N PHE A 88 -19.32 9.92 -4.99
CA PHE A 88 -18.33 10.09 -6.04
C PHE A 88 -18.26 11.55 -6.50
N LYS A 89 -19.42 12.17 -6.77
CA LYS A 89 -19.52 13.58 -7.13
C LYS A 89 -18.96 14.49 -6.04
N GLY A 90 -19.28 14.24 -4.76
CA GLY A 90 -18.77 15.03 -3.64
C GLY A 90 -17.25 14.94 -3.50
N MET A 91 -16.68 13.75 -3.73
CA MET A 91 -15.24 13.54 -3.72
C MET A 91 -14.55 14.26 -4.89
N VAL A 92 -15.11 14.17 -6.10
CA VAL A 92 -14.61 14.87 -7.30
C VAL A 92 -14.72 16.39 -7.11
N ASP A 93 -15.86 16.89 -6.64
CA ASP A 93 -16.06 18.32 -6.38
C ASP A 93 -15.05 18.83 -5.33
N ARG A 94 -14.75 18.03 -4.30
CA ARG A 94 -13.75 18.40 -3.29
C ARG A 94 -12.34 18.50 -3.87
N LEU A 95 -11.97 17.61 -4.79
CA LEU A 95 -10.61 17.50 -5.33
C LEU A 95 -10.35 18.46 -6.49
N TYR A 96 -11.32 18.63 -7.39
CA TYR A 96 -11.11 19.29 -8.68
C TYR A 96 -11.88 20.59 -8.84
N LYS A 97 -12.91 20.86 -8.03
CA LYS A 97 -13.65 22.12 -8.14
C LYS A 97 -12.87 23.23 -7.50
N VAL A 98 -12.59 24.28 -8.28
CA VAL A 98 -11.99 25.51 -7.77
C VAL A 98 -12.89 26.06 -6.67
N LYS A 99 -12.40 26.04 -5.43
CA LYS A 99 -13.09 26.68 -4.31
C LYS A 99 -13.19 28.17 -4.63
N LYS A 100 -14.42 28.66 -4.76
CA LYS A 100 -14.66 30.11 -4.83
C LYS A 100 -14.29 30.66 -3.47
N MET A 101 -13.24 31.48 -3.42
CA MET A 101 -12.90 32.16 -2.17
C MET A 101 -14.06 33.05 -1.76
N SER A 102 -14.67 32.75 -0.62
CA SER A 102 -15.71 33.60 -0.05
C SER A 102 -15.05 34.83 0.57
N ASP A 103 -15.76 35.95 0.69
CA ASP A 103 -15.18 37.15 1.32
C ASP A 103 -14.82 36.92 2.80
N ASN A 104 -15.33 35.84 3.40
CA ASN A 104 -15.01 35.42 4.77
C ASN A 104 -13.71 34.61 4.90
N ASP A 105 -13.07 34.22 3.79
CA ASP A 105 -11.83 33.43 3.86
C ASP A 105 -10.64 34.25 4.36
N PHE A 106 -10.77 35.58 4.44
CA PHE A 106 -9.73 36.51 4.90
C PHE A 106 -9.95 37.04 6.32
N VAL A 107 -10.86 36.44 7.11
CA VAL A 107 -11.17 36.87 8.49
C VAL A 107 -9.96 36.78 9.44
N HIS A 108 -8.94 36.01 9.08
CA HIS A 108 -7.68 35.92 9.83
C HIS A 108 -6.63 36.95 9.41
N LEU A 109 -6.81 37.65 8.29
CA LEU A 109 -5.85 38.67 7.84
C LEU A 109 -6.03 39.99 8.61
N ASN A 110 -4.92 40.70 8.81
CA ASN A 110 -4.94 42.03 9.40
C ASN A 110 -5.74 43.02 8.52
N GLN A 111 -6.25 44.08 9.13
CA GLN A 111 -7.14 45.03 8.47
C GLN A 111 -6.50 45.74 7.25
N THR A 112 -5.20 46.01 7.30
CA THR A 112 -4.42 46.61 6.21
C THR A 112 -4.32 45.67 5.01
N ALA A 113 -4.01 44.40 5.24
CA ALA A 113 -3.97 43.36 4.21
C ALA A 113 -5.33 43.21 3.52
N ARG A 114 -6.44 43.25 4.27
CA ARG A 114 -7.79 43.22 3.68
C ARG A 114 -8.06 44.41 2.77
N LYS A 115 -7.70 45.62 3.20
CA LYS A 115 -7.86 46.83 2.38
C LYS A 115 -7.04 46.73 1.09
N GLN A 116 -5.81 46.23 1.15
CA GLN A 116 -4.98 46.05 -0.05
C GLN A 116 -5.58 45.02 -1.02
N ILE A 117 -6.06 43.88 -0.52
CA ILE A 117 -6.75 42.87 -1.34
C ILE A 117 -8.01 43.45 -1.99
N GLN A 118 -8.79 44.25 -1.25
CA GLN A 118 -9.99 44.90 -1.77
C GLN A 118 -9.65 45.92 -2.88
N GLN A 119 -8.60 46.72 -2.69
CA GLN A 119 -8.09 47.64 -3.71
C GLN A 119 -7.59 46.90 -4.95
N MET A 120 -6.89 45.77 -4.80
CA MET A 120 -6.45 44.96 -5.93
C MET A 120 -7.63 44.35 -6.69
N LYS A 121 -8.62 43.78 -5.99
CA LYS A 121 -9.86 43.27 -6.62
C LYS A 121 -10.58 44.38 -7.42
N ALA A 122 -10.71 45.57 -6.85
CA ALA A 122 -11.36 46.70 -7.53
C ALA A 122 -10.59 47.15 -8.79
N LYS A 123 -9.26 47.23 -8.71
CA LYS A 123 -8.41 47.53 -9.88
C LYS A 123 -8.56 46.45 -10.96
N GLN A 124 -8.56 45.18 -10.58
CA GLN A 124 -8.69 44.06 -11.50
C GLN A 124 -10.05 44.05 -12.23
N GLN A 125 -11.14 44.41 -11.53
CA GLN A 125 -12.45 44.61 -12.15
C GLN A 125 -12.47 45.79 -13.13
N MET A 126 -11.80 46.90 -12.81
CA MET A 126 -11.69 48.03 -13.75
C MET A 126 -10.90 47.64 -15.01
N ILE A 127 -9.80 46.89 -14.86
CA ILE A 127 -9.02 46.38 -15.99
C ILE A 127 -9.86 45.43 -16.86
N GLN A 128 -10.64 44.52 -16.26
CA GLN A 128 -11.55 43.65 -17.02
C GLN A 128 -12.62 44.45 -17.78
N LYS A 129 -13.20 45.49 -17.15
CA LYS A 129 -14.17 46.37 -17.82
C LYS A 129 -13.54 47.13 -18.99
N GLN A 130 -12.30 47.60 -18.86
CA GLN A 130 -11.57 48.26 -19.95
C GLN A 130 -11.26 47.28 -21.08
N LYS A 131 -10.75 46.08 -20.76
CA LYS A 131 -10.52 45.03 -21.77
C LYS A 131 -11.77 44.73 -22.56
N ASN A 132 -12.90 44.49 -21.90
CA ASN A 132 -14.17 44.20 -22.57
C ASN A 132 -14.72 45.37 -23.41
N LYS A 133 -14.38 46.63 -23.07
CA LYS A 133 -14.72 47.79 -23.92
C LYS A 133 -13.85 47.82 -25.18
N ASN A 134 -12.56 47.56 -25.05
CA ASN A 134 -11.64 47.52 -26.18
C ASN A 134 -11.96 46.36 -27.13
N THR A 135 -12.30 45.16 -26.61
CA THR A 135 -12.70 44.02 -27.46
C THR A 135 -13.95 44.34 -28.28
N LYS A 136 -14.89 45.11 -27.72
CA LYS A 136 -16.08 45.57 -28.46
C LYS A 136 -15.74 46.58 -29.55
N GLN A 137 -14.74 47.44 -29.31
CA GLN A 137 -14.28 48.41 -30.31
C GLN A 137 -13.50 47.73 -31.43
N GLU A 138 -12.63 46.77 -31.12
CA GLU A 138 -11.91 45.95 -32.11
C GLU A 138 -12.91 45.15 -32.96
N SER A 139 -13.88 44.47 -32.33
CA SER A 139 -14.92 43.73 -33.07
C SER A 139 -15.82 44.61 -33.94
N PHE A 140 -15.93 45.91 -33.62
CA PHE A 140 -16.69 46.86 -34.43
C PHE A 140 -15.86 47.37 -35.61
N PHE A 141 -14.55 47.51 -35.44
CA PHE A 141 -13.65 47.92 -36.52
C PHE A 141 -13.50 46.83 -37.57
N ASP A 142 -13.37 45.57 -37.15
CA ASP A 142 -13.28 44.40 -38.05
C ASP A 142 -14.52 44.26 -38.96
N MET A 143 -15.70 44.60 -38.43
CA MET A 143 -16.97 44.55 -39.17
C MET A 143 -17.12 45.65 -40.24
N ILE A 144 -16.37 46.75 -40.13
CA ILE A 144 -16.39 47.86 -41.10
C ILE A 144 -15.40 47.58 -42.24
N SER A 145 -14.26 46.93 -41.97
CA SER A 145 -13.25 46.56 -42.98
C SER A 145 -13.74 45.53 -44.01
N ASP A 146 -14.68 44.65 -43.64
CA ASP A 146 -15.26 43.67 -44.58
C ASP A 146 -16.33 44.26 -45.52
N SER A 147 -16.71 45.53 -45.36
CA SER A 147 -17.79 46.14 -46.15
C SER A 147 -17.31 47.05 -47.29
N SER A 148 -15.99 47.15 -47.54
CA SER A 148 -15.40 48.06 -48.53
C SER A 148 -14.80 47.40 -49.79
N GLU A 149 -14.87 46.07 -49.95
CA GLU A 149 -14.23 45.38 -51.10
C GLU A 149 -15.16 45.08 -52.30
N ASP A 150 -16.45 45.39 -52.26
CA ASP A 150 -17.42 45.02 -53.31
C ASP A 150 -17.87 46.17 -54.24
N GLN A 151 -16.99 47.10 -54.61
CA GLN A 151 -17.27 48.05 -55.71
C GLN A 151 -16.04 48.31 -56.60
N VAL A 152 -15.70 47.35 -57.46
CA VAL A 152 -14.98 47.63 -58.71
C VAL A 152 -15.60 46.74 -59.81
N GLU A 153 -16.44 47.36 -60.64
CA GLU A 153 -16.94 46.83 -61.90
C GLU A 153 -16.22 47.52 -63.06
#